data_AF-A0A2G2B9K3-F1
#
_entry.id   AF-A0A2G2B9K3-F1
#
_cell.length_a   1.000
_cell.length_b   1.000
_cell.length_c   1.000
_cell.angle_alpha   90.00
_cell.angle_beta   90.00
_cell.angle_gamma   90.00
#
_symmetry.space_group_name_H-M   'P 1'
#
loop_
_entity.id
_entity.type
_entity.pdbx_description
1 polymer ?
#
loop_
_entity_poly.entity_id
_entity_poly.type
_entity_poly.pdbx_seq_one_letter_code
_entity_poly.pdbx_strand_id
1 'polypeptide(L)'
;MSDNKANKPIDLGIYSRKGSGGITAAEIIALALSLLWVFGVIMFFTFAPKGDGRIELDPIVFVMKLLAIFLPIAVIWVGAAAARSARIMRTESERLQSAIDAMRHTYVTQAQSGNMGVKPSVEKKLDEIAAAQKQTESAIATFTSTRERRDAQSAATKPAISSSAPDKIDAQTSLALGTTAEDIAPPVSISDFIRALNFPETADDREGFAALRRALQDRSVARLIQAAQDVLTLLSQEGIYMDDLQPDQSRPEIWRKFAQGDRGRSIAALGGVRDRSSLALTSGRMKQDPIFRDAMHHFLRQFDKTFVEFEANATDQEVVALSDTRTARAFMLLGRVTGTFD
;
A
#
# COMPACT_ATOMS: atom_id res chain seq x y z
N MET A 1 2.61 -54.23 -10.30
CA MET A 1 3.60 -53.62 -9.40
C MET A 1 3.55 -52.13 -9.64
N SER A 2 2.96 -51.41 -8.70
CA SER A 2 2.59 -50.00 -8.81
C SER A 2 3.67 -49.17 -8.13
N ASP A 3 4.44 -48.40 -8.88
CA ASP A 3 5.43 -47.48 -8.32
C ASP A 3 4.73 -46.19 -7.87
N ASN A 4 4.62 -46.09 -6.54
CA ASN A 4 4.07 -44.98 -5.80
C ASN A 4 5.13 -43.87 -5.73
N LYS A 5 5.05 -42.86 -6.61
CA LYS A 5 5.88 -41.65 -6.50
C LYS A 5 5.36 -40.79 -5.34
N ALA A 6 6.02 -40.94 -4.20
CA ALA A 6 5.81 -40.12 -3.02
C ALA A 6 6.00 -38.62 -3.33
N ASN A 7 4.99 -37.85 -2.96
CA ASN A 7 4.93 -36.39 -3.00
C ASN A 7 6.09 -35.79 -2.19
N LYS A 8 6.88 -34.92 -2.83
CA LYS A 8 7.87 -34.07 -2.15
C LYS A 8 7.14 -32.80 -1.69
N PRO A 9 7.08 -32.49 -0.38
CA PRO A 9 6.40 -31.28 0.06
C PRO A 9 7.18 -30.03 -0.38
N ILE A 10 6.46 -29.07 -0.92
CA ILE A 10 6.93 -27.74 -1.30
C ILE A 10 7.19 -26.96 -0.01
N ASP A 11 8.47 -26.66 0.24
CA ASP A 11 8.92 -25.91 1.41
C ASP A 11 8.74 -24.40 1.15
N LEU A 12 7.68 -23.83 1.71
CA LEU A 12 7.38 -22.40 1.70
C LEU A 12 8.33 -21.68 2.67
N GLY A 13 9.55 -21.41 2.18
CA GLY A 13 10.62 -20.73 2.92
C GLY A 13 10.39 -19.23 3.14
N ILE A 14 9.29 -18.81 3.78
CA ILE A 14 9.10 -17.40 4.20
C ILE A 14 8.48 -17.23 5.59
N TYR A 15 8.13 -18.30 6.31
CA TYR A 15 7.60 -18.18 7.68
C TYR A 15 8.30 -19.11 8.66
N SER A 16 9.53 -18.74 9.03
CA SER A 16 10.08 -19.13 10.33
C SER A 16 10.93 -18.01 10.88
N ARG A 17 10.27 -16.94 11.35
CA ARG A 17 10.89 -16.04 12.32
C ARG A 17 10.90 -16.78 13.66
N LYS A 18 11.81 -17.74 13.79
CA LYS A 18 12.18 -18.30 15.09
C LYS A 18 12.82 -17.14 15.86
N GLY A 19 12.08 -16.56 16.80
CA GLY A 19 12.62 -15.56 17.71
C GLY A 19 13.88 -16.12 18.36
N SER A 20 15.04 -15.62 17.95
CA SER A 20 16.31 -15.96 18.57
C SER A 20 16.41 -15.20 19.90
N GLY A 21 15.63 -15.64 20.89
CA GLY A 21 15.82 -15.29 22.30
C GLY A 21 17.02 -16.01 22.91
N GLY A 22 18.05 -16.29 22.12
CA GLY A 22 19.30 -16.89 22.59
C GLY A 22 20.24 -15.80 23.06
N ILE A 23 20.90 -16.04 24.20
CA ILE A 23 21.94 -15.17 24.75
C ILE A 23 22.97 -14.89 23.64
N THR A 24 23.14 -13.62 23.29
CA THR A 24 24.03 -13.22 22.20
C THR A 24 25.50 -13.34 22.62
N ALA A 25 26.40 -13.59 21.68
CA ALA A 25 27.84 -13.62 21.99
C ALA A 25 28.35 -12.31 22.64
N ALA A 26 27.71 -11.18 22.33
CA ALA A 26 28.01 -9.90 22.97
C ALA A 26 27.58 -9.88 24.45
N GLU A 27 26.42 -10.45 24.78
CA GLU A 27 25.96 -10.61 26.16
C GLU A 27 26.85 -11.58 26.95
N ILE A 28 27.32 -12.68 26.33
CA ILE A 28 28.26 -13.61 26.97
C ILE A 28 29.59 -12.92 27.29
N ILE A 29 30.15 -12.15 26.35
CA ILE A 29 31.41 -11.41 26.55
C ILE A 29 31.24 -10.32 27.60
N ALA A 30 30.12 -9.59 27.58
CA ALA A 30 29.82 -8.55 28.58
C ALA A 30 29.68 -9.16 29.98
N LEU A 31 29.01 -10.30 30.11
CA LEU A 31 28.90 -11.04 31.36
C LEU A 31 30.28 -11.49 31.86
N ALA A 32 31.10 -12.10 31.00
CA ALA A 32 32.46 -12.52 31.36
C ALA A 32 33.34 -11.35 31.83
N LEU A 33 33.31 -10.21 31.13
CA LEU A 33 34.03 -9.00 31.51
C LEU A 33 33.52 -8.40 32.81
N SER A 34 32.20 -8.40 33.04
CA SER A 34 31.61 -7.91 34.29
C SER A 34 32.00 -8.79 35.49
N LEU A 35 32.01 -10.12 35.32
CA LEU A 35 32.45 -11.06 36.34
C LEU A 35 33.94 -10.91 36.63
N LEU A 36 34.77 -10.75 35.59
CA LEU A 36 36.20 -10.49 35.74
C LEU A 36 36.45 -9.18 36.50
N TRP A 37 35.69 -8.13 36.21
CA TRP A 37 35.79 -6.86 36.91
C TRP A 37 35.40 -6.97 38.38
N VAL A 38 34.26 -7.61 38.67
CA VAL A 38 33.80 -7.85 40.05
C VAL A 38 34.82 -8.68 40.83
N PHE A 39 35.41 -9.69 40.19
CA PHE A 39 36.49 -10.47 40.78
C PHE A 39 37.72 -9.59 41.10
N GLY A 40 38.11 -8.71 40.17
CA GLY A 40 39.18 -7.73 40.40
C GLY A 40 38.89 -6.77 41.55
N VAL A 41 37.66 -6.29 41.69
CA VAL A 41 37.21 -5.45 42.82
C VAL A 41 37.33 -6.22 44.13
N ILE A 42 36.83 -7.45 44.20
CA ILE A 42 36.92 -8.29 45.40
C ILE A 42 38.38 -8.56 45.78
N MET A 43 39.22 -8.90 44.79
CA MET A 43 40.65 -9.12 45.01
C MET A 43 41.34 -7.84 45.50
N PHE A 44 41.03 -6.68 44.92
CA PHE A 44 41.58 -5.41 45.37
C PHE A 44 41.20 -5.11 46.83
N PHE A 45 39.93 -5.25 47.22
CA PHE A 45 39.52 -4.97 48.61
C PHE A 45 40.03 -6.00 49.64
N THR A 46 40.37 -7.21 49.21
CA THR A 46 40.92 -8.25 50.10
C THR A 46 42.44 -8.14 50.27
N PHE A 47 43.16 -7.74 49.22
CA PHE A 47 44.62 -7.62 49.23
C PHE A 47 45.14 -6.18 49.39
N ALA A 48 44.28 -5.16 49.30
CA ALA A 48 44.69 -3.78 49.54
C ALA A 48 45.17 -3.62 50.99
N PRO A 49 46.35 -3.00 51.21
CA PRO A 49 46.83 -2.68 52.54
C PRO A 49 45.77 -1.84 53.28
N LYS A 50 45.29 -2.35 54.42
CA LYS A 50 44.44 -1.58 55.33
C LYS A 50 45.36 -0.55 55.98
N GLY A 51 45.41 0.66 55.44
CA GLY A 51 46.11 1.76 56.09
C GLY A 51 45.50 2.04 57.47
N ASP A 52 46.34 2.42 58.44
CA ASP A 52 46.00 2.72 59.85
C ASP A 52 45.13 3.99 60.04
N GLY A 53 44.19 4.24 59.14
CA GLY A 53 43.26 5.36 59.18
C GLY A 53 41.98 4.97 59.90
N ARG A 54 41.66 5.67 60.98
CA ARG A 54 40.38 5.61 61.70
C ARG A 54 39.20 5.61 60.71
N ILE A 55 38.18 4.84 61.05
CA ILE A 55 36.92 4.71 60.30
C ILE A 55 36.14 6.04 60.44
N GLU A 56 36.57 7.09 59.75
CA GLU A 56 35.70 8.20 59.39
C GLU A 56 35.07 7.85 58.05
N LEU A 57 33.74 7.69 58.06
CA LEU A 57 32.93 7.51 56.85
C LEU A 57 32.92 8.84 56.09
N ASP A 58 34.02 9.18 55.42
CA ASP A 58 34.06 10.32 54.50
C ASP A 58 33.10 10.02 53.34
N PRO A 59 31.96 10.72 53.23
CA PRO A 59 30.95 10.45 52.21
C PRO A 59 31.52 10.54 50.79
N ILE A 60 32.56 11.35 50.60
CA ILE A 60 33.22 11.53 49.30
C ILE A 60 34.01 10.28 48.92
N VAL A 61 34.77 9.70 49.86
CA VAL A 61 35.52 8.45 49.63
C VAL A 61 34.56 7.28 49.37
N PHE A 62 33.41 7.26 50.05
CA PHE A 62 32.36 6.26 49.81
C PHE A 62 31.77 6.37 48.40
N VAL A 63 31.41 7.58 47.96
CA VAL A 63 30.90 7.83 46.60
C VAL A 63 31.95 7.49 45.54
N MET A 64 33.22 7.83 45.77
CA MET A 64 34.31 7.53 44.83
C MET A 64 34.54 6.02 44.68
N LYS A 65 34.44 5.24 45.77
CA LYS A 65 34.48 3.77 45.72
C LYS A 65 33.30 3.19 44.95
N LEU A 66 32.08 3.70 45.19
CA LEU A 66 30.88 3.24 44.49
C LEU A 66 30.99 3.53 42.98
N LEU A 67 31.41 4.74 42.62
CA LEU A 67 31.61 5.14 41.22
C LEU A 67 32.70 4.30 40.53
N ALA A 68 33.81 4.00 41.22
CA ALA A 68 34.86 3.15 40.70
C ALA A 68 34.40 1.71 40.42
N ILE A 69 33.43 1.18 41.18
CA ILE A 69 32.89 -0.17 40.98
C ILE A 69 31.86 -0.20 39.86
N PHE A 70 30.92 0.75 39.85
CA PHE A 70 29.75 0.71 38.97
C PHE A 70 29.98 1.31 37.58
N LEU A 71 30.82 2.35 37.45
CA LEU A 71 31.08 3.03 36.18
C LEU A 71 31.64 2.08 35.09
N PRO A 72 32.61 1.20 35.37
CA PRO A 72 33.17 0.29 34.38
C PRO A 72 32.14 -0.74 33.89
N ILE A 73 31.28 -1.22 34.80
CA ILE A 73 30.19 -2.15 34.47
C ILE A 73 29.20 -1.46 33.52
N ALA A 74 28.85 -0.20 33.79
CA ALA A 74 27.97 0.57 32.91
C ALA A 74 28.58 0.74 31.51
N VAL A 75 29.87 1.09 31.41
CA VAL A 75 30.57 1.24 30.12
C VAL A 75 30.60 -0.07 29.34
N ILE A 76 30.84 -1.20 30.01
CA ILE A 76 30.82 -2.55 29.38
C ILE A 76 29.44 -2.85 28.77
N TRP A 77 28.36 -2.55 29.50
CA TRP A 77 26.99 -2.78 29.02
C TRP A 77 26.61 -1.86 27.85
N VAL A 78 27.04 -0.59 27.88
CA VAL A 78 26.85 0.33 26.75
C VAL A 78 27.58 -0.17 25.50
N GLY A 79 28.82 -0.66 25.64
CA GLY A 79 29.57 -1.28 24.54
C GLY A 79 28.87 -2.52 23.98
N ALA A 80 28.32 -3.37 24.84
CA ALA A 80 27.57 -4.57 24.43
C ALA A 80 26.29 -4.22 23.66
N ALA A 81 25.54 -3.20 24.10
CA ALA A 81 24.34 -2.71 23.42
C ALA A 81 24.67 -2.11 22.05
N ALA A 82 25.73 -1.32 21.96
CA ALA A 82 26.22 -0.77 20.69
C ALA A 82 26.66 -1.87 19.70
N ALA A 83 27.38 -2.89 20.19
CA ALA A 83 27.78 -4.04 19.37
C ALA A 83 26.58 -4.86 18.87
N ARG A 84 25.51 -4.98 19.68
CA ARG A 84 24.25 -5.62 19.26
C ARG A 84 23.56 -4.83 18.15
N SER A 85 23.46 -3.50 18.30
CA SER A 85 22.88 -2.61 17.29
C SER A 85 23.67 -2.65 15.97
N ALA A 86 25.00 -2.57 16.04
CA ALA A 86 25.88 -2.62 14.87
C ALA A 86 25.78 -3.96 14.11
N ARG A 87 25.57 -5.08 14.81
CA ARG A 87 25.38 -6.39 14.16
C ARG A 87 24.07 -6.47 13.40
N ILE A 88 22.96 -5.99 13.99
CA ILE A 88 21.64 -5.96 13.34
C ILE A 88 21.73 -5.16 12.03
N MET A 89 22.38 -4.00 12.09
CA MET A 89 22.60 -3.13 10.92
C MET A 89 23.50 -3.77 9.84
N ARG A 90 24.47 -4.61 10.26
CA ARG A 90 25.39 -5.31 9.33
C ARG A 90 24.68 -6.42 8.56
N THR A 91 23.80 -7.17 9.22
CA THR A 91 22.92 -8.17 8.55
C THR A 91 21.95 -7.54 7.55
N GLU A 92 21.48 -6.32 7.79
CA GLU A 92 20.65 -5.58 6.82
C GLU A 92 21.47 -5.04 5.65
N SER A 93 22.71 -4.61 5.90
CA SER A 93 23.60 -4.07 4.86
C SER A 93 24.08 -5.14 3.88
N GLU A 94 24.42 -6.35 4.35
CA GLU A 94 24.82 -7.46 3.46
C GLU A 94 23.70 -7.89 2.51
N ARG A 95 22.45 -7.84 2.98
CA ARG A 95 21.28 -8.15 2.15
C ARG A 95 21.02 -7.06 1.11
N LEU A 96 21.15 -5.78 1.47
CA LEU A 96 21.04 -4.66 0.53
C LEU A 96 22.15 -4.69 -0.52
N GLN A 97 23.40 -5.00 -0.11
CA GLN A 97 24.53 -5.15 -1.02
C GLN A 97 24.27 -6.25 -2.06
N SER A 98 23.76 -7.42 -1.62
CA SER A 98 23.44 -8.54 -2.52
C SER A 98 22.31 -8.24 -3.51
N ALA A 99 21.31 -7.45 -3.10
CA ALA A 99 20.23 -7.02 -3.98
C ALA A 99 20.71 -6.00 -5.03
N ILE A 100 21.62 -5.11 -4.64
CA ILE A 100 22.25 -4.14 -5.55
C ILE A 100 23.14 -4.84 -6.57
N ASP A 101 23.94 -5.82 -6.16
CA ASP A 101 24.79 -6.60 -7.08
C ASP A 101 23.96 -7.43 -8.08
N ALA A 102 22.82 -7.97 -7.64
CA ALA A 102 21.86 -8.63 -8.53
C ALA A 102 21.27 -7.66 -9.58
N MET A 103 20.87 -6.46 -9.17
CA MET A 103 20.36 -5.43 -10.08
C MET A 103 21.43 -4.93 -11.06
N ARG A 104 22.68 -4.81 -10.62
CA ARG A 104 23.81 -4.41 -11.46
C ARG A 104 24.11 -5.49 -12.51
N HIS A 105 24.05 -6.76 -12.14
CA HIS A 105 24.22 -7.87 -13.08
C HIS A 105 23.10 -7.93 -14.13
N THR A 106 21.85 -7.66 -13.76
CA THR A 106 20.75 -7.59 -14.75
C THR A 106 20.91 -6.41 -15.70
N TYR A 107 21.36 -5.26 -15.20
CA TYR A 107 21.56 -4.06 -16.03
C TYR A 107 22.72 -4.23 -17.03
N VAL A 108 23.83 -4.83 -16.60
CA VAL A 108 24.98 -5.08 -17.49
C VAL A 108 24.68 -6.18 -18.51
N THR A 109 23.96 -7.23 -18.12
CA THR A 109 23.52 -8.30 -19.06
C THR A 109 22.55 -7.73 -20.11
N GLN A 110 21.66 -6.83 -19.70
CA GLN A 110 20.75 -6.16 -20.61
C GLN A 110 21.46 -5.16 -21.53
N ALA A 111 22.42 -4.39 -21.01
CA ALA A 111 23.24 -3.47 -21.80
C ALA A 111 24.15 -4.20 -22.80
N GLN A 112 24.69 -5.38 -22.46
CA GLN A 112 25.46 -6.21 -23.39
C GLN A 112 24.58 -6.89 -24.44
N SER A 113 23.36 -7.31 -24.07
CA SER A 113 22.38 -7.85 -25.02
C SER A 113 21.85 -6.80 -26.01
N GLY A 114 21.94 -5.50 -25.67
CA GLY A 114 21.63 -4.40 -26.57
C GLY A 114 22.71 -4.10 -27.61
N ASN A 115 23.92 -4.66 -27.47
CA ASN A 115 25.09 -4.29 -28.28
C ASN A 115 25.71 -5.45 -29.08
N MET A 116 25.10 -6.64 -29.10
CA MET A 116 25.41 -7.73 -30.04
C MET A 116 24.17 -8.11 -30.83
N GLY A 117 24.24 -7.93 -32.15
CA GLY A 117 23.11 -7.96 -33.07
C GLY A 117 22.22 -9.19 -32.97
N VAL A 118 20.99 -8.98 -32.51
CA VAL A 118 19.85 -9.89 -32.72
C VAL A 118 18.82 -9.18 -33.60
N LYS A 119 19.14 -9.04 -34.88
CA LYS A 119 18.22 -8.59 -35.94
C LYS A 119 18.56 -9.34 -37.23
N PRO A 120 18.03 -10.56 -37.39
CA PRO A 120 17.11 -10.78 -38.51
C PRO A 120 15.98 -11.80 -38.26
N SER A 121 15.94 -12.49 -37.11
CA SER A 121 14.96 -13.56 -36.85
C SER A 121 13.65 -13.05 -36.26
N VAL A 122 13.68 -11.98 -35.46
CA VAL A 122 12.49 -11.37 -34.85
C VAL A 122 11.74 -10.52 -35.87
N GLU A 123 12.45 -9.80 -36.75
CA GLU A 123 11.84 -9.01 -37.83
C GLU A 123 11.12 -9.93 -38.85
N LYS A 124 11.71 -11.08 -39.23
CA LYS A 124 11.01 -12.07 -40.07
C LYS A 124 9.77 -12.67 -39.40
N LYS A 125 9.81 -12.93 -38.09
CA LYS A 125 8.64 -13.42 -37.36
C LYS A 125 7.57 -12.34 -37.14
N LEU A 126 7.98 -11.07 -37.03
CA LEU A 126 7.04 -9.93 -36.96
C LEU A 126 6.32 -9.72 -38.29
N ASP A 127 7.01 -9.85 -39.43
CA ASP A 127 6.38 -9.73 -40.75
C ASP A 127 5.42 -10.89 -41.05
N GLU A 128 5.76 -12.12 -40.63
CA GLU A 128 4.88 -13.29 -40.77
C GLU A 128 3.65 -13.19 -39.85
N ILE A 129 3.79 -12.62 -38.65
CA ILE A 129 2.67 -12.34 -37.73
C ILE A 129 1.82 -11.18 -38.24
N ALA A 130 2.41 -10.12 -38.80
CA ALA A 130 1.66 -9.00 -39.38
C ALA A 130 0.84 -9.44 -40.61
N ALA A 131 1.38 -10.34 -41.44
CA ALA A 131 0.67 -10.93 -42.57
C ALA A 131 -0.50 -11.84 -42.11
N ALA A 132 -0.29 -12.62 -41.04
CA ALA A 132 -1.35 -13.43 -40.44
C ALA A 132 -2.44 -12.58 -39.77
N GLN A 133 -2.07 -11.46 -39.13
CA GLN A 133 -3.01 -10.51 -38.53
C GLN A 133 -3.88 -9.81 -39.59
N LYS A 134 -3.31 -9.42 -40.73
CA LYS A 134 -4.07 -8.78 -41.82
C LYS A 134 -5.11 -9.71 -42.48
N GLN A 135 -4.84 -11.01 -42.54
CA GLN A 135 -5.81 -12.01 -43.01
C GLN A 135 -6.89 -12.32 -41.95
N THR A 136 -6.54 -12.20 -40.67
CA THR A 136 -7.49 -12.36 -39.57
C THR A 136 -8.38 -11.12 -39.43
N GLU A 137 -7.84 -9.92 -39.70
CA GLU A 137 -8.58 -8.65 -39.67
C GLU A 137 -9.61 -8.54 -40.80
N SER A 138 -9.30 -9.05 -42.01
CA SER A 138 -10.27 -9.08 -43.12
C SER A 138 -11.40 -10.10 -42.91
N ALA A 139 -11.11 -11.23 -42.25
CA ALA A 139 -12.12 -12.20 -41.85
C ALA A 139 -12.98 -11.67 -40.68
N ILE A 140 -12.37 -11.09 -39.64
CA ILE A 140 -13.08 -10.56 -38.47
C ILE A 140 -13.93 -9.33 -38.85
N ALA A 141 -13.46 -8.43 -39.72
CA ALA A 141 -14.23 -7.27 -40.17
C ALA A 141 -15.54 -7.64 -40.90
N THR A 142 -15.57 -8.78 -41.59
CA THR A 142 -16.77 -9.28 -42.28
C THR A 142 -17.79 -9.89 -41.28
N PHE A 143 -17.32 -10.44 -40.16
CA PHE A 143 -18.18 -11.01 -39.12
C PHE A 143 -18.64 -9.99 -38.05
N THR A 144 -17.85 -8.96 -37.71
CA THR A 144 -18.26 -7.90 -36.76
C THR A 144 -19.28 -6.94 -37.35
N SER A 145 -19.20 -6.63 -38.65
CA SER A 145 -20.20 -5.80 -39.35
C SER A 145 -21.64 -6.33 -39.21
N THR A 146 -21.81 -7.67 -39.11
CA THR A 146 -23.12 -8.30 -39.01
C THR A 146 -23.61 -8.41 -37.55
N ARG A 147 -22.71 -8.37 -36.57
CA ARG A 147 -23.04 -8.45 -35.13
C ARG A 147 -23.30 -7.09 -34.51
N GLU A 148 -22.57 -6.06 -34.94
CA GLU A 148 -22.77 -4.68 -34.47
C GLU A 148 -24.13 -4.10 -34.89
N ARG A 149 -24.72 -4.63 -35.98
CA ARG A 149 -26.09 -4.30 -36.40
C ARG A 149 -27.20 -4.97 -35.57
N ARG A 150 -26.88 -5.99 -34.74
CA ARG A 150 -27.85 -6.63 -33.83
C ARG A 150 -27.68 -6.19 -32.37
N ASP A 151 -26.46 -5.84 -31.93
CA ASP A 151 -26.21 -5.44 -30.54
C ASP A 151 -26.50 -3.94 -30.28
N ALA A 152 -26.59 -3.11 -31.33
CA ALA A 152 -26.97 -1.69 -31.23
C ALA A 152 -28.45 -1.43 -30.86
N GLN A 153 -29.22 -2.46 -30.51
CA GLN A 153 -30.64 -2.34 -30.17
C GLN A 153 -31.00 -2.84 -28.75
N SER A 154 -30.04 -3.09 -27.86
CA SER A 154 -30.34 -3.59 -26.49
C SER A 154 -29.50 -3.04 -25.32
N ALA A 155 -28.72 -1.97 -25.48
CA ALA A 155 -28.07 -1.31 -24.36
C ALA A 155 -28.43 0.18 -24.32
N ALA A 156 -29.55 0.49 -23.67
CA ALA A 156 -29.87 1.84 -23.24
C ALA A 156 -28.96 2.19 -22.04
N THR A 157 -27.71 2.59 -22.32
CA THR A 157 -26.72 2.94 -21.29
C THR A 157 -26.93 4.37 -20.85
N LYS A 158 -27.29 4.54 -19.58
CA LYS A 158 -27.43 5.82 -18.89
C LYS A 158 -26.02 6.27 -18.41
N PRO A 159 -25.64 7.54 -18.56
CA PRO A 159 -24.33 8.05 -18.14
C PRO A 159 -24.17 7.97 -16.61
N ALA A 160 -22.99 7.57 -16.12
CA ALA A 160 -22.70 7.50 -14.69
C ALA A 160 -22.55 8.90 -14.05
N ILE A 161 -22.02 9.86 -14.81
CA ILE A 161 -21.84 11.25 -14.40
C ILE A 161 -22.51 12.12 -15.44
N SER A 162 -23.41 12.99 -15.00
CA SER A 162 -24.06 13.96 -15.87
C SER A 162 -23.05 15.05 -16.24
N SER A 163 -22.77 15.22 -17.53
CA SER A 163 -22.06 16.41 -18.04
C SER A 163 -22.95 17.64 -17.82
N SER A 164 -22.93 18.20 -16.60
CA SER A 164 -23.68 19.42 -16.29
C SER A 164 -22.98 20.62 -16.94
N ALA A 165 -23.72 21.28 -17.85
CA ALA A 165 -23.41 22.59 -18.38
C ALA A 165 -23.09 23.59 -17.24
N PRO A 166 -22.13 24.51 -17.42
CA PRO A 166 -21.78 25.46 -16.38
C PRO A 166 -22.95 26.44 -16.13
N ASP A 167 -23.39 26.48 -14.88
CA ASP A 167 -24.37 27.42 -14.37
C ASP A 167 -23.83 28.85 -14.51
N LYS A 168 -24.72 29.75 -14.93
CA LYS A 168 -24.43 31.18 -15.14
C LYS A 168 -24.24 31.85 -13.78
N ILE A 169 -23.10 32.50 -13.57
CA ILE A 169 -22.90 33.86 -13.00
C ILE A 169 -21.39 34.12 -13.01
N ASP A 170 -20.90 34.73 -14.08
CA ASP A 170 -20.17 36.01 -14.05
C ASP A 170 -19.64 36.33 -15.46
N ALA A 171 -19.82 37.59 -15.84
CA ALA A 171 -19.54 38.09 -17.17
C ALA A 171 -18.03 38.10 -17.47
N GLN A 172 -17.55 37.08 -18.17
CA GLN A 172 -16.37 37.22 -19.02
C GLN A 172 -16.55 36.38 -20.28
N THR A 173 -16.56 37.08 -21.41
CA THR A 173 -16.72 36.58 -22.77
C THR A 173 -15.60 35.58 -23.09
N SER A 174 -15.79 34.30 -22.78
CA SER A 174 -14.92 33.24 -23.28
C SER A 174 -15.33 32.92 -24.71
N LEU A 175 -14.42 33.20 -25.64
CA LEU A 175 -14.55 32.86 -27.05
C LEU A 175 -15.06 31.42 -27.24
N ALA A 176 -16.07 31.27 -28.10
CA ALA A 176 -16.52 29.99 -28.62
C ALA A 176 -15.44 29.39 -29.52
N LEU A 177 -14.44 28.76 -28.92
CA LEU A 177 -13.58 27.79 -29.58
C LEU A 177 -14.26 26.43 -29.49
N GLY A 178 -14.36 25.75 -30.63
CA GLY A 178 -15.24 24.62 -30.89
C GLY A 178 -15.14 23.48 -29.88
N THR A 179 -16.14 22.59 -29.96
CA THR A 179 -16.22 21.31 -29.24
C THR A 179 -14.83 20.73 -29.02
N THR A 180 -14.36 20.85 -27.80
CA THR A 180 -13.07 20.30 -27.38
C THR A 180 -13.17 18.76 -27.55
N ALA A 181 -12.09 18.06 -27.86
CA ALA A 181 -12.12 16.59 -28.01
C ALA A 181 -12.68 15.88 -26.75
N GLU A 182 -12.70 16.61 -25.65
CA GLU A 182 -13.25 16.35 -24.34
C GLU A 182 -14.79 16.28 -24.33
N ASP A 183 -15.50 17.04 -25.17
CA ASP A 183 -16.97 16.94 -25.33
C ASP A 183 -17.41 15.73 -26.19
N ILE A 184 -16.44 15.04 -26.82
CA ILE A 184 -16.66 13.92 -27.74
C ILE A 184 -16.45 12.57 -27.03
N ALA A 185 -15.83 12.56 -25.84
CA ALA A 185 -15.60 11.33 -25.09
C ALA A 185 -16.95 10.72 -24.63
N PRO A 186 -17.26 9.46 -24.97
CA PRO A 186 -18.47 8.81 -24.49
C PRO A 186 -18.50 8.83 -22.96
N PRO A 187 -19.63 9.18 -22.33
CA PRO A 187 -19.73 9.19 -20.88
C PRO A 187 -19.45 7.79 -20.32
N VAL A 188 -18.71 7.73 -19.22
CA VAL A 188 -18.33 6.46 -18.58
C VAL A 188 -19.59 5.71 -18.15
N SER A 189 -19.69 4.44 -18.51
CA SER A 189 -20.80 3.58 -18.08
C SER A 189 -20.72 3.30 -16.57
N ILE A 190 -21.86 3.10 -15.91
CA ILE A 190 -21.90 2.79 -14.46
C ILE A 190 -21.10 1.52 -14.15
N SER A 191 -21.21 0.49 -15.01
CA SER A 191 -20.45 -0.75 -14.88
C SER A 191 -18.93 -0.53 -14.99
N ASP A 192 -18.48 0.31 -15.91
CA ASP A 192 -17.06 0.62 -16.06
C ASP A 192 -16.55 1.45 -14.89
N PHE A 193 -17.36 2.38 -14.36
CA PHE A 193 -17.04 3.18 -13.20
C PHE A 193 -16.83 2.30 -11.95
N ILE A 194 -17.79 1.42 -11.63
CA ILE A 194 -17.68 0.49 -10.49
C ILE A 194 -16.45 -0.41 -10.66
N ARG A 195 -16.24 -0.96 -11.86
CA ARG A 195 -15.09 -1.82 -12.13
C ARG A 195 -13.76 -1.08 -12.02
N ALA A 196 -13.69 0.17 -12.49
CA ALA A 196 -12.50 1.01 -12.36
C ALA A 196 -12.17 1.31 -10.88
N LEU A 197 -13.19 1.56 -10.05
CA LEU A 197 -13.01 1.80 -8.61
C LEU A 197 -12.65 0.55 -7.80
N ASN A 198 -12.93 -0.65 -8.31
CA ASN A 198 -12.43 -1.86 -7.69
C ASN A 198 -10.93 -2.08 -7.94
N PHE A 199 -10.38 -1.45 -8.99
CA PHE A 199 -9.06 -1.71 -9.56
C PHE A 199 -8.87 -3.16 -10.05
N PRO A 200 -8.08 -3.40 -11.11
CA PRO A 200 -7.78 -4.74 -11.59
C PRO A 200 -7.23 -5.64 -10.47
N GLU A 201 -7.67 -6.90 -10.42
CA GLU A 201 -7.20 -7.89 -9.42
C GLU A 201 -5.86 -8.51 -9.80
N THR A 202 -5.64 -8.75 -11.10
CA THR A 202 -4.48 -9.47 -11.63
C THR A 202 -3.94 -8.79 -12.88
N ALA A 203 -2.70 -9.13 -13.26
CA ALA A 203 -2.09 -8.65 -14.50
C ALA A 203 -2.86 -9.10 -15.76
N ASP A 204 -3.66 -10.16 -15.66
CA ASP A 204 -4.43 -10.73 -16.76
C ASP A 204 -5.87 -10.18 -16.85
N ASP A 205 -6.27 -9.29 -15.94
CA ASP A 205 -7.60 -8.67 -15.92
C ASP A 205 -7.75 -7.59 -17.01
N ARG A 206 -7.84 -8.04 -18.26
CA ARG A 206 -7.96 -7.17 -19.45
C ARG A 206 -9.20 -6.30 -19.39
N GLU A 207 -10.31 -6.81 -18.87
CA GLU A 207 -11.55 -6.06 -18.80
C GLU A 207 -11.48 -4.97 -17.72
N GLY A 208 -10.85 -5.26 -16.56
CA GLY A 208 -10.55 -4.27 -15.53
C GLY A 208 -9.65 -3.15 -16.04
N PHE A 209 -8.57 -3.48 -16.75
CA PHE A 209 -7.70 -2.46 -17.38
C PHE A 209 -8.41 -1.64 -18.46
N ALA A 210 -9.32 -2.26 -19.23
CA ALA A 210 -10.10 -1.55 -20.23
C ALA A 210 -11.08 -0.57 -19.59
N ALA A 211 -11.81 -1.00 -18.55
CA ALA A 211 -12.70 -0.13 -17.77
C ALA A 211 -11.92 1.02 -17.10
N LEU A 212 -10.79 0.72 -16.48
CA LEU A 212 -9.90 1.72 -15.87
C LEU A 212 -9.43 2.76 -16.90
N ARG A 213 -9.02 2.32 -18.10
CA ARG A 213 -8.59 3.24 -19.16
C ARG A 213 -9.71 4.15 -19.65
N ARG A 214 -10.93 3.64 -19.80
CA ARG A 214 -12.10 4.46 -20.16
C ARG A 214 -12.45 5.44 -19.05
N ALA A 215 -12.42 5.00 -17.79
CA ALA A 215 -12.69 5.85 -16.63
C ALA A 215 -11.66 6.98 -16.48
N LEU A 216 -10.39 6.74 -16.81
CA LEU A 216 -9.33 7.76 -16.80
C LEU A 216 -9.46 8.83 -17.91
N GLN A 217 -10.31 8.61 -18.92
CA GLN A 217 -10.58 9.63 -19.95
C GLN A 217 -11.45 10.78 -19.40
N ASP A 218 -12.28 10.49 -18.40
CA ASP A 218 -13.05 11.50 -17.69
C ASP A 218 -12.20 12.13 -16.57
N ARG A 219 -12.01 13.45 -16.62
CA ARG A 219 -11.19 14.18 -15.65
C ARG A 219 -11.71 14.08 -14.22
N SER A 220 -13.02 14.03 -14.02
CA SER A 220 -13.65 13.97 -12.70
C SER A 220 -13.38 12.61 -12.04
N VAL A 221 -13.57 11.53 -12.81
CA VAL A 221 -13.32 10.15 -12.41
C VAL A 221 -11.83 9.90 -12.24
N ALA A 222 -10.99 10.41 -13.15
CA ALA A 222 -9.54 10.25 -13.08
C ALA A 222 -8.96 10.81 -11.77
N ARG A 223 -9.46 11.95 -11.30
CA ARG A 223 -9.05 12.53 -10.00
C ARG A 223 -9.42 11.62 -8.83
N LEU A 224 -10.61 11.01 -8.85
CA LEU A 224 -11.02 10.05 -7.83
C LEU A 224 -10.14 8.81 -7.85
N ILE A 225 -9.91 8.25 -9.04
CA ILE A 225 -9.08 7.05 -9.22
C ILE A 225 -7.66 7.31 -8.72
N GLN A 226 -7.07 8.46 -9.07
CA GLN A 226 -5.73 8.81 -8.62
C GLN A 226 -5.68 8.99 -7.10
N ALA A 227 -6.62 9.74 -6.52
CA ALA A 227 -6.68 9.92 -5.07
C ALA A 227 -6.91 8.59 -4.32
N ALA A 228 -7.74 7.70 -4.87
CA ALA A 228 -7.95 6.36 -4.34
C ALA A 228 -6.67 5.53 -4.42
N GLN A 229 -5.97 5.54 -5.57
CA GLN A 229 -4.72 4.83 -5.75
C GLN A 229 -3.63 5.30 -4.77
N ASP A 230 -3.49 6.60 -4.58
CA ASP A 230 -2.51 7.18 -3.66
C ASP A 230 -2.77 6.70 -2.23
N VAL A 231 -4.02 6.79 -1.77
CA VAL A 231 -4.41 6.34 -0.43
C VAL A 231 -4.27 4.82 -0.26
N LEU A 232 -4.70 4.02 -1.24
CA LEU A 232 -4.56 2.57 -1.19
C LEU A 232 -3.08 2.16 -1.14
N THR A 233 -2.23 2.87 -1.89
CA THR A 233 -0.78 2.67 -1.85
C THR A 233 -0.22 2.97 -0.45
N LEU A 234 -0.62 4.09 0.16
CA LEU A 234 -0.17 4.44 1.51
C LEU A 234 -0.69 3.47 2.58
N LEU A 235 -1.94 3.00 2.47
CA LEU A 235 -2.50 1.99 3.37
C LEU A 235 -1.76 0.65 3.24
N SER A 236 -1.37 0.26 2.02
CA SER A 236 -0.60 -0.96 1.79
C SER A 236 0.81 -0.91 2.42
N GLN A 237 1.41 0.28 2.53
CA GLN A 237 2.70 0.46 3.21
C GLN A 237 2.60 0.17 4.71
N GLU A 238 1.43 0.42 5.31
CA GLU A 238 1.11 0.06 6.70
C GLU A 238 0.66 -1.40 6.85
N GLY A 239 0.63 -2.16 5.75
CA GLY A 239 0.15 -3.55 5.72
C GLY A 239 -1.37 -3.69 5.77
N ILE A 240 -2.11 -2.65 5.41
CA ILE A 240 -3.58 -2.66 5.37
C ILE A 240 -4.03 -2.89 3.92
N TYR A 241 -4.55 -4.07 3.62
CA TYR A 241 -5.12 -4.41 2.31
C TYR A 241 -6.65 -4.42 2.38
N MET A 242 -7.32 -3.81 1.39
CA MET A 242 -8.79 -3.68 1.39
C MET A 242 -9.50 -5.02 1.21
N ASP A 243 -8.85 -5.98 0.54
CA ASP A 243 -9.38 -7.31 0.29
C ASP A 243 -9.42 -8.15 1.58
N ASP A 244 -8.59 -7.83 2.57
CA ASP A 244 -8.58 -8.48 3.89
C ASP A 244 -9.69 -7.96 4.81
N LEU A 245 -10.26 -6.80 4.50
CA LEU A 245 -11.32 -6.19 5.29
C LEU A 245 -12.65 -6.90 5.02
N GLN A 246 -13.44 -7.11 6.07
CA GLN A 246 -14.82 -7.60 5.97
C GLN A 246 -15.75 -6.51 6.49
N PRO A 247 -16.13 -5.53 5.66
CA PRO A 247 -17.08 -4.51 6.07
C PRO A 247 -18.48 -5.11 6.24
N ASP A 248 -19.21 -4.62 7.24
CA ASP A 248 -20.65 -4.84 7.31
C ASP A 248 -21.32 -4.19 6.09
N GLN A 249 -22.16 -4.96 5.40
CA GLN A 249 -22.94 -4.42 4.28
C GLN A 249 -23.93 -3.37 4.78
N SER A 250 -23.73 -2.13 4.32
CA SER A 250 -24.66 -1.03 4.57
C SER A 250 -25.83 -1.11 3.59
N ARG A 251 -27.04 -0.82 4.05
CA ARG A 251 -28.22 -0.76 3.16
C ARG A 251 -28.03 0.38 2.14
N PRO A 252 -28.50 0.23 0.89
CA PRO A 252 -28.42 1.28 -0.15
C PRO A 252 -29.03 2.61 0.30
N GLU A 253 -30.10 2.56 1.09
CA GLU A 253 -30.75 3.74 1.66
C GLU A 253 -29.81 4.63 2.49
N ILE A 254 -28.82 4.04 3.16
CA ILE A 254 -27.85 4.76 4.00
C ILE A 254 -26.83 5.49 3.12
N TRP A 255 -26.39 4.84 2.04
CA TRP A 255 -25.56 5.45 1.01
C TRP A 255 -26.29 6.63 0.34
N ARG A 256 -27.58 6.49 0.02
CA ARG A 256 -28.38 7.61 -0.54
C ARG A 256 -28.52 8.78 0.44
N LYS A 257 -28.77 8.50 1.72
CA LYS A 257 -28.79 9.55 2.77
C LYS A 257 -27.47 10.30 2.87
N PHE A 258 -26.36 9.58 2.77
CA PHE A 258 -25.03 10.17 2.73
C PHE A 258 -24.86 11.10 1.50
N ALA A 259 -25.34 10.71 0.32
CA ALA A 259 -25.34 11.60 -0.87
C ALA A 259 -26.23 12.84 -0.68
N GLN A 260 -27.32 12.74 0.08
CA GLN A 260 -28.18 13.88 0.42
C GLN A 260 -27.56 14.83 1.46
N GLY A 261 -26.40 14.47 2.01
CA GLY A 261 -25.67 15.29 2.98
C GLY A 261 -26.01 14.99 4.44
N ASP A 262 -26.74 13.91 4.74
CA ASP A 262 -26.92 13.46 6.12
C ASP A 262 -25.57 13.08 6.74
N ARG A 263 -25.34 13.44 8.00
CA ARG A 263 -24.08 13.18 8.73
C ARG A 263 -24.34 12.67 10.16
N GLY A 264 -23.30 12.07 10.75
CA GLY A 264 -23.32 11.55 12.12
C GLY A 264 -24.12 10.25 12.26
N ARG A 265 -24.83 10.10 13.38
CA ARG A 265 -25.49 8.84 13.79
C ARG A 265 -26.47 8.25 12.77
N SER A 266 -27.07 9.05 11.89
CA SER A 266 -27.97 8.57 10.82
C SER A 266 -27.24 7.75 9.76
N ILE A 267 -25.95 8.01 9.55
CA ILE A 267 -25.09 7.32 8.58
C ILE A 267 -23.99 6.49 9.25
N ALA A 268 -24.03 6.31 10.58
CA ALA A 268 -23.02 5.56 11.34
C ALA A 268 -22.78 4.12 10.82
N ALA A 269 -23.84 3.51 10.26
CA ALA A 269 -23.79 2.18 9.66
C ALA A 269 -23.08 2.14 8.29
N LEU A 270 -22.70 3.29 7.73
CA LEU A 270 -21.86 3.39 6.53
C LEU A 270 -20.40 3.03 6.83
N GLY A 271 -19.91 3.27 8.04
CA GLY A 271 -18.58 2.87 8.49
C GLY A 271 -18.49 1.38 8.80
N GLY A 272 -18.76 0.51 7.81
CA GLY A 272 -18.89 -0.94 7.97
C GLY A 272 -17.61 -1.65 8.42
N VAL A 273 -16.43 -1.03 8.24
CA VAL A 273 -15.15 -1.58 8.66
C VAL A 273 -14.97 -1.42 10.18
N ARG A 274 -14.92 -2.55 10.90
CA ARG A 274 -14.73 -2.59 12.37
C ARG A 274 -13.41 -3.19 12.83
N ASP A 275 -12.50 -3.49 11.91
CA ASP A 275 -11.21 -4.07 12.28
C ASP A 275 -10.39 -3.12 13.17
N ARG A 276 -10.14 -3.54 14.42
CA ARG A 276 -9.50 -2.71 15.43
C ARG A 276 -8.03 -2.44 15.11
N SER A 277 -7.32 -3.40 14.50
CA SER A 277 -5.93 -3.22 14.06
C SER A 277 -5.85 -2.15 12.97
N SER A 278 -6.63 -2.30 11.90
CA SER A 278 -6.63 -1.37 10.77
C SER A 278 -7.03 0.05 11.18
N LEU A 279 -8.01 0.20 12.09
CA LEU A 279 -8.41 1.49 12.64
C LEU A 279 -7.30 2.14 13.48
N ALA A 280 -6.61 1.35 14.32
CA ALA A 280 -5.53 1.85 15.16
C ALA A 280 -4.30 2.26 14.35
N LEU A 281 -3.89 1.43 13.37
CA LEU A 281 -2.77 1.70 12.47
C LEU A 281 -3.03 2.96 11.64
N THR A 282 -4.19 3.05 10.99
CA THR A 282 -4.59 4.21 10.19
C THR A 282 -4.66 5.49 11.05
N SER A 283 -5.26 5.42 12.24
CA SER A 283 -5.33 6.58 13.15
C SER A 283 -3.94 7.02 13.65
N GLY A 284 -3.07 6.06 13.96
CA GLY A 284 -1.68 6.33 14.31
C GLY A 284 -0.94 7.03 13.18
N ARG A 285 -1.06 6.50 11.96
CA ARG A 285 -0.43 7.04 10.76
C ARG A 285 -0.91 8.46 10.44
N MET A 286 -2.22 8.70 10.50
CA MET A 286 -2.81 10.03 10.33
C MET A 286 -2.24 11.08 11.30
N LYS A 287 -1.92 10.70 12.53
CA LYS A 287 -1.31 11.60 13.51
C LYS A 287 0.17 11.85 13.23
N GLN A 288 0.89 10.83 12.79
CA GLN A 288 2.35 10.87 12.60
C GLN A 288 2.78 11.48 11.27
N ASP A 289 2.00 11.28 10.20
CA ASP A 289 2.39 11.67 8.84
C ASP A 289 1.41 12.71 8.26
N PRO A 290 1.85 13.99 8.11
CA PRO A 290 1.06 15.03 7.47
C PRO A 290 0.71 14.74 6.00
N ILE A 291 1.58 14.04 5.25
CA ILE A 291 1.36 13.72 3.84
C ILE A 291 0.21 12.71 3.74
N PHE A 292 0.23 11.67 4.58
CA PHE A 292 -0.87 10.71 4.67
C PHE A 292 -2.19 11.40 5.01
N ARG A 293 -2.16 12.31 5.99
CA ARG A 293 -3.35 13.07 6.41
C ARG A 293 -3.93 13.91 5.26
N ASP A 294 -3.09 14.59 4.50
CA ASP A 294 -3.53 15.40 3.36
C ASP A 294 -4.10 14.53 2.23
N ALA A 295 -3.40 13.45 1.86
CA ALA A 295 -3.87 12.49 0.85
C ALA A 295 -5.23 11.89 1.21
N MET A 296 -5.41 11.50 2.48
CA MET A 296 -6.68 11.00 3.00
C MET A 296 -7.81 12.04 2.88
N HIS A 297 -7.59 13.29 3.32
CA HIS A 297 -8.61 14.33 3.22
C HIS A 297 -8.90 14.73 1.77
N HIS A 298 -7.89 14.68 0.89
CA HIS A 298 -8.09 14.88 -0.54
C HIS A 298 -8.98 13.78 -1.12
N PHE A 299 -8.69 12.51 -0.83
CA PHE A 299 -9.49 11.37 -1.25
C PHE A 299 -10.94 11.44 -0.74
N LEU A 300 -11.15 11.67 0.56
CA LEU A 300 -12.50 11.76 1.13
C LEU A 300 -13.34 12.84 0.43
N ARG A 301 -12.78 14.03 0.18
CA ARG A 301 -13.48 15.11 -0.53
C ARG A 301 -13.80 14.73 -1.98
N GLN A 302 -12.87 14.08 -2.67
CA GLN A 302 -13.07 13.67 -4.05
C GLN A 302 -14.11 12.54 -4.17
N PHE A 303 -14.12 11.61 -3.21
CA PHE A 303 -15.13 10.55 -3.11
C PHE A 303 -16.52 11.13 -2.84
N ASP A 304 -16.69 12.01 -1.85
CA ASP A 304 -17.97 12.66 -1.55
C ASP A 304 -18.54 13.35 -2.79
N LYS A 305 -17.72 14.15 -3.50
CA LYS A 305 -18.16 14.89 -4.69
C LYS A 305 -18.66 13.97 -5.80
N THR A 306 -17.85 12.97 -6.15
CA THR A 306 -18.16 12.05 -7.26
C THR A 306 -19.30 11.10 -6.92
N PHE A 307 -19.46 10.73 -5.65
CA PHE A 307 -20.55 9.86 -5.20
C PHE A 307 -21.92 10.54 -5.33
N VAL A 308 -22.02 11.85 -5.04
CA VAL A 308 -23.27 12.62 -5.24
C VAL A 308 -23.70 12.61 -6.70
N GLU A 309 -22.77 12.78 -7.64
CA GLU A 309 -23.04 12.74 -9.08
C GLU A 309 -23.44 11.32 -9.55
N PHE A 310 -22.82 10.29 -8.97
CA PHE A 310 -23.09 8.89 -9.25
C PHE A 310 -24.47 8.44 -8.75
N GLU A 311 -24.85 8.80 -7.52
CA GLU A 311 -26.10 8.36 -6.87
C GLU A 311 -27.35 8.77 -7.66
N ALA A 312 -27.32 9.95 -8.29
CA ALA A 312 -28.40 10.47 -9.12
C ALA A 312 -28.72 9.57 -10.34
N ASN A 313 -27.73 8.84 -10.83
CA ASN A 313 -27.85 7.99 -12.01
C ASN A 313 -27.89 6.49 -11.67
N ALA A 314 -27.47 6.10 -10.47
CA ALA A 314 -27.32 4.72 -10.04
C ALA A 314 -28.59 4.09 -9.45
N THR A 315 -28.78 2.82 -9.76
CA THR A 315 -29.76 1.93 -9.14
C THR A 315 -29.26 1.41 -7.78
N ASP A 316 -30.16 0.89 -6.95
CA ASP A 316 -29.78 0.34 -5.64
C ASP A 316 -28.78 -0.82 -5.75
N GLN A 317 -28.89 -1.65 -6.79
CA GLN A 317 -27.95 -2.74 -7.05
C GLN A 317 -26.55 -2.22 -7.38
N GLU A 318 -26.45 -1.13 -8.13
CA GLU A 318 -25.18 -0.50 -8.49
C GLU A 318 -24.53 0.19 -7.28
N VAL A 319 -25.33 0.76 -6.38
CA VAL A 319 -24.83 1.31 -5.11
C VAL A 319 -24.26 0.20 -4.22
N VAL A 320 -24.91 -0.97 -4.14
CA VAL A 320 -24.35 -2.13 -3.43
C VAL A 320 -23.04 -2.57 -4.07
N ALA A 321 -23.01 -2.73 -5.40
CA ALA A 321 -21.81 -3.14 -6.12
C ALA A 321 -20.65 -2.14 -5.94
N LEU A 322 -20.93 -0.83 -5.90
CA LEU A 322 -19.94 0.19 -5.57
C LEU A 322 -19.41 0.02 -4.14
N SER A 323 -20.29 -0.24 -3.17
CA SER A 323 -19.93 -0.36 -1.75
C SER A 323 -18.95 -1.52 -1.48
N ASP A 324 -18.96 -2.56 -2.32
CA ASP A 324 -18.06 -3.71 -2.22
C ASP A 324 -16.65 -3.45 -2.79
N THR A 325 -16.45 -2.35 -3.52
CA THR A 325 -15.16 -2.05 -4.17
C THR A 325 -14.05 -1.72 -3.16
N ARG A 326 -12.78 -1.96 -3.55
CA ARG A 326 -11.61 -1.54 -2.74
C ARG A 326 -11.63 -0.05 -2.39
N THR A 327 -12.05 0.80 -3.31
CA THR A 327 -12.16 2.24 -3.07
C THR A 327 -13.22 2.58 -2.02
N ALA A 328 -14.41 1.97 -2.08
CA ALA A 328 -15.45 2.20 -1.08
C ALA A 328 -15.05 1.64 0.30
N ARG A 329 -14.38 0.48 0.35
CA ARG A 329 -13.82 -0.07 1.59
C ARG A 329 -12.82 0.88 2.25
N ALA A 330 -11.93 1.48 1.45
CA ALA A 330 -11.01 2.50 1.93
C ALA A 330 -11.75 3.73 2.47
N PHE A 331 -12.80 4.18 1.77
CA PHE A 331 -13.65 5.27 2.25
C PHE A 331 -14.32 4.96 3.59
N MET A 332 -14.88 3.76 3.76
CA MET A 332 -15.50 3.33 5.02
C MET A 332 -14.49 3.28 6.17
N LEU A 333 -13.27 2.78 5.92
CA LEU A 333 -12.21 2.75 6.92
C LEU A 333 -11.78 4.17 7.32
N LEU A 334 -11.47 5.01 6.34
CA LEU A 334 -10.96 6.36 6.56
C LEU A 334 -12.01 7.28 7.18
N GLY A 335 -13.24 7.25 6.69
CA GLY A 335 -14.36 8.03 7.22
C GLY A 335 -14.63 7.72 8.70
N ARG A 336 -14.40 6.47 9.12
CA ARG A 336 -14.48 6.06 10.52
C ARG A 336 -13.31 6.62 11.35
N VAL A 337 -12.09 6.62 10.82
CA VAL A 337 -10.92 7.18 11.49
C VAL A 337 -11.01 8.70 11.65
N THR A 338 -11.62 9.39 10.68
CA THR A 338 -11.83 10.85 10.73
C THR A 338 -13.04 11.27 11.56
N GLY A 339 -13.87 10.33 12.03
CA GLY A 339 -15.10 10.62 12.77
C GLY A 339 -16.21 11.21 11.88
N THR A 340 -16.19 10.96 10.58
CA THR A 340 -17.22 11.45 9.65
C THR A 340 -18.60 10.82 9.90
N PHE A 341 -18.62 9.67 10.57
CA PHE A 341 -19.81 8.86 10.84
C PHE A 341 -20.28 8.89 12.30
N ASP A 342 -19.54 9.55 13.19
CA ASP A 342 -19.82 9.59 14.64
C ASP A 342 -20.74 10.73 15.05
#